data_AF-A0A2N1M9S2-F1
#
_entry.id   AF-A0A2N1M9S2-F1
#
_cell.length_a   1.000
_cell.length_b   1.000
_cell.length_c   1.000
_cell.angle_alpha   90.00
_cell.angle_beta   90.00
_cell.angle_gamma   90.00
#
_symmetry.space_group_name_H-M   'P 1'
#
loop_
_entity.id
_entity.type
_entity.pdbx_description
1 polymer ?
#
loop_
_entity_poly.entity_id
_entity_poly.type
_entity_poly.pdbx_seq_one_letter_code
_entity_poly.pdbx_strand_id
1 'polypeptide(L)'
;MKISSIMSSDLEVLITELEAKKTDEKARLEALEARILKLEQGQVEREAKKNRKFQTRCIQIAKEIINEEPIIEYCPLFLNGLELDAFFQKYRIALEVQGAQHRLHSTSWYKDVKKLEDIVNWDRQK
;
A
#
# COMPACT_ATOMS: atom_id res chain seq x y z
N MET A 1 -62.15 -18.49 -22.28
CA MET A 1 -61.35 -18.77 -21.06
C MET A 1 -59.97 -19.37 -21.33
N LYS A 2 -59.74 -20.22 -22.35
CA LYS A 2 -58.40 -20.85 -22.58
C LYS A 2 -57.26 -19.89 -22.95
N ILE A 3 -57.51 -18.83 -23.72
CA ILE A 3 -56.45 -17.91 -24.20
C ILE A 3 -55.85 -17.07 -23.06
N SER A 4 -56.68 -16.62 -22.10
CA SER A 4 -56.23 -15.85 -20.92
C SER A 4 -55.38 -16.68 -19.96
N SER A 5 -55.62 -17.99 -19.86
CA SER A 5 -54.83 -18.89 -19.01
C SER A 5 -53.44 -19.17 -19.57
N ILE A 6 -53.28 -19.24 -20.90
CA ILE A 6 -52.00 -19.51 -21.58
C ILE A 6 -51.07 -18.30 -21.47
N MET A 7 -51.61 -17.08 -21.64
CA MET A 7 -50.81 -15.86 -21.47
C MET A 7 -50.33 -15.64 -20.02
N SER A 8 -51.06 -16.16 -19.03
CA SER A 8 -50.66 -16.10 -17.62
C SER A 8 -49.48 -17.02 -17.32
N SER A 9 -49.46 -18.23 -17.89
CA SER A 9 -48.35 -19.18 -17.69
C SER A 9 -47.05 -18.73 -18.35
N ASP A 10 -47.11 -18.10 -19.53
CA ASP A 10 -45.91 -17.60 -20.21
C ASP A 10 -45.25 -16.44 -19.43
N LEU A 11 -46.06 -15.62 -18.75
CA LEU A 11 -45.58 -14.53 -17.91
C LEU A 11 -44.89 -15.05 -16.64
N GLU A 12 -45.43 -16.10 -16.00
CA GLU A 12 -44.82 -16.75 -14.83
C GLU A 12 -43.46 -17.38 -15.16
N VAL A 13 -43.33 -17.98 -16.34
CA VAL A 13 -42.06 -18.54 -16.83
C VAL A 13 -41.02 -17.42 -17.03
N LEU A 14 -41.40 -16.31 -17.67
CA LEU A 14 -40.51 -15.16 -17.87
C LEU A 14 -40.05 -14.52 -16.54
N ILE A 15 -40.93 -14.44 -15.55
CA ILE A 15 -40.59 -13.93 -14.20
C ILE A 15 -39.56 -14.85 -13.55
N THR A 16 -39.78 -16.16 -13.59
CA THR A 16 -38.86 -17.15 -13.00
C THR A 16 -37.48 -17.12 -13.68
N GLU A 17 -37.45 -16.98 -15.02
CA GLU A 17 -36.20 -16.83 -15.77
C GLU A 17 -35.46 -15.53 -15.43
N LEU A 18 -36.17 -14.42 -15.25
CA LEU A 18 -35.57 -13.14 -14.85
C LEU A 18 -35.02 -13.18 -13.42
N GLU A 19 -35.72 -13.83 -12.49
CA GLU A 19 -35.24 -14.02 -11.12
C GLU A 19 -33.98 -14.90 -11.07
N ALA A 20 -33.93 -15.96 -11.88
CA ALA A 20 -32.75 -16.80 -12.05
C ALA A 20 -31.57 -16.03 -12.66
N LYS A 21 -31.80 -15.22 -13.69
CA LYS A 21 -30.75 -14.35 -14.29
C LYS A 21 -30.23 -13.32 -13.29
N LYS A 22 -31.12 -12.69 -12.51
CA LYS A 22 -30.74 -11.71 -11.49
C LYS A 22 -29.87 -12.33 -10.40
N THR A 23 -30.17 -13.56 -9.99
CA THR A 23 -29.37 -14.27 -8.98
C THR A 23 -28.01 -14.71 -9.54
N ASP A 24 -27.94 -15.19 -10.79
CA ASP A 24 -26.68 -15.50 -11.48
C ASP A 24 -25.79 -14.24 -11.66
N GLU A 25 -26.36 -13.13 -12.13
CA GLU A 25 -25.63 -11.87 -12.28
C GLU A 25 -25.12 -11.34 -10.93
N LYS A 26 -25.93 -11.44 -9.87
CA LYS A 26 -25.49 -11.07 -8.52
C LYS A 26 -24.32 -11.92 -8.05
N ALA A 27 -24.38 -13.24 -8.24
CA ALA A 27 -23.27 -14.12 -7.88
C ALA A 27 -22.00 -13.82 -8.69
N ARG A 28 -22.13 -13.48 -9.97
CA ARG A 28 -21.01 -13.05 -10.82
C ARG A 28 -20.40 -11.74 -10.33
N LEU A 29 -21.22 -10.79 -9.89
CA LEU A 29 -20.76 -9.51 -9.37
C LEU A 29 -19.95 -9.71 -8.08
N GLU A 30 -20.47 -10.49 -7.12
CA GLU A 30 -19.77 -10.82 -5.87
C GLU A 30 -18.43 -11.53 -6.15
N ALA A 31 -18.40 -12.45 -7.12
CA ALA A 31 -17.17 -13.12 -7.54
C ALA A 31 -16.16 -12.16 -8.19
N LEU A 32 -16.62 -11.15 -8.94
CA LEU A 32 -15.79 -10.11 -9.54
C LEU A 32 -15.21 -9.19 -8.48
N GLU A 33 -16.01 -8.73 -7.53
CA GLU A 33 -15.56 -7.90 -6.40
C GLU A 33 -14.48 -8.61 -5.58
N ALA A 34 -14.68 -9.89 -5.27
CA ALA A 34 -13.67 -10.69 -4.56
C ALA A 34 -12.36 -10.84 -5.36
N ARG A 35 -12.42 -10.90 -6.69
CA ARG A 35 -11.22 -10.94 -7.55
C ARG A 35 -10.50 -9.60 -7.60
N ILE A 36 -11.24 -8.49 -7.67
CA ILE A 36 -10.67 -7.13 -7.65
C ILE A 36 -9.91 -6.93 -6.34
N LEU A 37 -10.54 -7.23 -5.20
CA LEU A 37 -9.90 -7.09 -3.88
C LEU A 37 -8.58 -7.89 -3.78
N LYS A 38 -8.56 -9.12 -4.29
CA LYS A 38 -7.33 -9.95 -4.32
C LYS A 38 -6.25 -9.36 -5.22
N LEU A 39 -6.63 -8.81 -6.37
CA LEU A 39 -5.68 -8.19 -7.30
C LEU A 39 -5.07 -6.92 -6.72
N GLU A 40 -5.89 -6.09 -6.07
CA GLU A 40 -5.44 -4.87 -5.38
C GLU A 40 -4.45 -5.20 -4.27
N GLN A 41 -4.79 -6.15 -3.38
CA GLN A 41 -3.88 -6.61 -2.32
C GLN A 41 -2.55 -7.12 -2.90
N GLY A 42 -2.61 -7.96 -3.94
CA GLY A 42 -1.41 -8.49 -4.59
C GLY A 42 -0.60 -7.43 -5.35
N GLN A 43 -1.20 -6.32 -5.77
CA GLN A 43 -0.48 -5.18 -6.34
C GLN A 43 0.26 -4.40 -5.26
N VAL A 44 -0.43 -4.06 -4.15
CA VAL A 44 0.16 -3.35 -3.00
C VAL A 44 1.36 -4.13 -2.45
N GLU A 45 1.22 -5.44 -2.26
CA GLU A 45 2.33 -6.28 -1.75
C GLU A 45 3.53 -6.30 -2.70
N ARG A 46 3.30 -6.36 -4.02
CA ARG A 46 4.37 -6.34 -5.03
C ARG A 46 5.07 -4.98 -5.09
N GLU A 47 4.33 -3.88 -4.95
CA GLU A 47 4.90 -2.53 -4.89
C GLU A 47 5.72 -2.35 -3.61
N ALA A 48 5.21 -2.74 -2.45
CA ALA A 48 5.95 -2.71 -1.18
C ALA A 48 7.26 -3.52 -1.28
N LYS A 49 7.21 -4.71 -1.88
CA LYS A 49 8.40 -5.56 -2.08
C LYS A 49 9.43 -4.92 -3.02
N LYS A 50 8.99 -4.27 -4.10
CA LYS A 50 9.88 -3.55 -5.03
C LYS A 50 10.52 -2.33 -4.35
N ASN A 51 9.72 -1.56 -3.62
CA ASN A 51 10.18 -0.38 -2.89
C ASN A 51 11.24 -0.76 -1.85
N ARG A 52 11.02 -1.85 -1.09
CA ARG A 52 12.01 -2.38 -0.15
C ARG A 52 13.33 -2.76 -0.83
N LYS A 53 13.29 -3.46 -1.97
CA LYS A 53 14.51 -3.83 -2.71
C LYS A 53 15.28 -2.60 -3.21
N PHE A 54 14.56 -1.55 -3.62
CA PHE A 54 15.17 -0.29 -4.04
C PHE A 54 15.77 0.48 -2.86
N GLN A 55 15.02 0.61 -1.76
CA GLN A 55 15.49 1.19 -0.49
C GLN A 55 16.80 0.55 -0.02
N THR A 56 16.86 -0.79 0.05
CA THR A 56 18.08 -1.50 0.45
C THR A 56 19.27 -1.17 -0.45
N ARG A 57 19.06 -1.02 -1.76
CA ARG A 57 20.13 -0.63 -2.70
C ARG A 57 20.60 0.80 -2.47
N CYS A 58 19.67 1.73 -2.25
CA CYS A 58 20.01 3.12 -1.94
C CYS A 58 20.81 3.23 -0.64
N ILE A 59 20.39 2.52 0.42
CA ILE A 59 21.14 2.44 1.68
C ILE A 59 22.54 1.89 1.45
N GLN A 60 22.68 0.79 0.70
CA GLN A 60 23.98 0.19 0.38
C GLN A 60 24.91 1.15 -0.36
N ILE A 61 24.40 1.86 -1.36
CA ILE A 61 25.17 2.87 -2.10
C ILE A 61 25.59 4.02 -1.16
N ALA A 62 24.69 4.49 -0.30
CA ALA A 62 25.00 5.54 0.65
C ALA A 62 26.09 5.11 1.65
N LYS A 63 26.03 3.87 2.15
CA LYS A 63 27.10 3.27 2.98
C LYS A 63 28.46 3.34 2.29
N GLU A 64 28.52 2.95 1.03
CA GLU A 64 29.76 2.93 0.24
C GLU A 64 30.31 4.34 -0.02
N ILE A 65 29.44 5.32 -0.34
CA ILE A 65 29.84 6.71 -0.61
C ILE A 65 30.28 7.43 0.67
N ILE A 66 29.52 7.28 1.75
CA ILE A 66 29.75 7.96 3.02
C ILE A 66 30.87 7.26 3.82
N ASN A 67 31.11 5.97 3.53
CA ASN A 67 32.04 5.09 4.23
C ASN A 67 31.73 5.03 5.75
N GLU A 68 30.45 4.86 6.06
CA GLU A 68 29.88 4.77 7.40
C GLU A 68 28.71 3.78 7.41
N GLU A 69 28.56 3.02 8.49
CA GLU A 69 27.37 2.19 8.71
C GLU A 69 26.23 3.04 9.32
N PRO A 70 25.00 2.98 8.78
CA PRO A 70 23.87 3.71 9.33
C PRO A 70 23.45 3.11 10.67
N ILE A 71 22.97 3.96 11.57
CA ILE A 71 22.54 3.56 12.91
C ILE A 71 21.10 3.02 12.92
N ILE A 72 20.31 3.36 11.91
CA ILE A 72 18.98 2.82 11.68
C ILE A 72 18.98 2.21 10.28
N GLU A 73 18.68 0.92 10.19
CA GLU A 73 18.19 0.32 8.96
C GLU A 73 16.68 0.12 9.14
N TYR A 74 15.88 1.02 8.58
CA TYR A 74 14.42 0.87 8.46
C TYR A 74 13.62 0.79 9.79
N CYS A 75 12.99 1.90 10.19
CA CYS A 75 11.97 1.92 11.27
C CYS A 75 10.71 2.67 10.81
N PRO A 76 9.58 1.99 10.55
CA PRO A 76 8.37 2.67 10.09
C PRO A 76 7.67 3.41 11.25
N LEU A 77 7.30 4.68 10.97
CA LEU A 77 6.43 5.58 11.74
C LEU A 77 6.95 6.13 13.08
N PHE A 78 8.13 6.76 13.15
CA PHE A 78 8.64 7.24 14.46
C PHE A 78 9.08 8.70 14.59
N LEU A 79 8.73 9.58 13.63
CA LEU A 79 9.09 11.00 13.72
C LEU A 79 7.94 11.94 13.34
N ASN A 80 6.76 11.82 13.96
CA ASN A 80 5.59 12.67 13.64
C ASN A 80 5.26 12.70 12.13
N GLY A 81 5.49 11.58 11.43
CA GLY A 81 5.33 11.47 9.96
C GLY A 81 6.62 11.63 9.14
N LEU A 82 7.80 11.80 9.76
CA LEU A 82 9.08 11.63 9.05
C LEU A 82 9.38 10.13 8.88
N GLU A 83 9.65 9.73 7.65
CA GLU A 83 10.08 8.37 7.30
C GLU A 83 11.57 8.44 6.93
N LEU A 84 12.45 7.97 7.82
CA LEU A 84 13.88 7.87 7.54
C LEU A 84 14.25 6.42 7.26
N ASP A 85 14.92 6.18 6.12
CA ASP A 85 15.41 4.87 5.74
C ASP A 85 16.77 4.55 6.38
N ALA A 86 17.62 5.58 6.53
CA ALA A 86 18.91 5.45 7.19
C ALA A 86 19.38 6.78 7.81
N PHE A 87 20.20 6.68 8.86
CA PHE A 87 20.87 7.83 9.50
C PHE A 87 22.35 7.53 9.75
N PHE A 88 23.21 8.39 9.20
CA PHE A 88 24.67 8.34 9.31
C PHE A 88 25.11 9.39 10.35
N GLN A 89 25.41 8.94 11.56
CA GLN A 89 25.58 9.83 12.71
C GLN A 89 26.85 10.69 12.64
N LYS A 90 27.96 10.13 12.15
CA LYS A 90 29.25 10.82 12.11
C LYS A 90 29.16 12.11 11.29
N TYR A 91 28.49 12.05 10.15
CA TYR A 91 28.27 13.20 9.28
C TYR A 91 26.90 13.86 9.46
N ARG A 92 26.06 13.27 10.33
CA ARG A 92 24.67 13.68 10.59
C ARG A 92 23.83 13.79 9.32
N ILE A 93 23.94 12.79 8.45
CA ILE A 93 23.20 12.70 7.20
C ILE A 93 22.01 11.76 7.40
N ALA A 94 20.82 12.24 7.06
CA ALA A 94 19.61 11.43 7.02
C ALA A 94 19.29 11.06 5.56
N LEU A 95 18.88 9.82 5.33
CA LEU A 95 18.46 9.30 4.03
C LEU A 95 16.97 8.95 4.07
N GLU A 96 16.23 9.48 3.10
CA GLU A 96 14.84 9.13 2.80
C GLU A 96 14.75 8.79 1.31
N VAL A 97 14.31 7.58 1.00
CA VAL A 97 14.20 7.00 -0.34
C VAL A 97 12.76 7.15 -0.80
N GLN A 98 12.52 8.14 -1.64
CA GLN A 98 11.19 8.41 -2.17
C GLN A 98 10.77 7.34 -3.20
N GLY A 99 9.77 6.53 -2.83
CA GLY A 99 9.04 5.64 -3.73
C GLY A 99 7.70 6.22 -4.23
N ALA A 100 6.94 5.40 -4.97
CA ALA A 100 5.60 5.77 -5.45
C ALA A 100 4.61 6.16 -4.33
N GLN A 101 4.83 5.63 -3.12
CA GLN A 101 4.07 5.96 -1.91
C GLN A 101 4.27 7.41 -1.46
N HIS A 102 5.40 8.03 -1.77
CA HIS A 102 5.70 9.43 -1.41
C HIS A 102 5.16 10.45 -2.42
N ARG A 103 4.46 10.02 -3.48
CA ARG A 103 3.90 10.94 -4.50
C ARG A 103 2.91 11.96 -3.91
N LEU A 104 2.34 11.68 -2.73
CA LEU A 104 1.40 12.53 -2.00
C LEU A 104 1.99 13.20 -0.75
N HIS A 105 3.23 12.90 -0.38
CA HIS A 105 3.86 13.46 0.81
C HIS A 105 4.78 14.62 0.44
N SER A 106 4.47 15.81 0.95
CA SER A 106 5.38 16.96 0.88
C SER A 106 6.61 16.65 1.71
N THR A 107 7.79 16.65 1.09
CA THR A 107 9.06 16.62 1.80
C THR A 107 9.14 17.83 2.74
N SER A 108 9.04 17.58 4.04
CA SER A 108 9.27 18.63 5.03
C SER A 108 10.78 18.72 5.26
N TRP A 109 11.36 19.89 5.04
CA TRP A 109 12.76 20.13 5.35
C TRP A 109 12.93 20.17 6.87
N TYR A 110 13.55 19.14 7.44
CA TYR A 110 13.93 19.17 8.84
C TYR A 110 15.20 20.02 9.00
N LYS A 111 15.05 21.19 9.61
CA LYS A 111 16.15 22.15 9.74
C LYS A 111 17.06 21.86 10.94
N ASP A 112 16.58 21.09 11.91
CA ASP A 112 17.29 20.80 13.15
C ASP A 112 17.84 19.38 13.17
N VAL A 113 19.07 19.25 12.68
CA VAL A 113 19.81 17.98 12.64
C VAL A 113 20.08 17.43 14.04
N LYS A 114 20.25 18.30 15.04
CA LYS A 114 20.52 17.87 16.42
C LYS A 114 19.30 17.21 17.03
N LYS A 115 18.13 17.80 16.80
CA LYS A 115 16.85 17.21 17.20
C LYS A 115 16.61 15.85 16.53
N LEU A 116 16.97 15.68 15.25
CA LEU A 116 16.90 14.36 14.59
C LEU A 116 17.81 13.34 15.27
N GLU A 117 19.06 13.70 15.52
CA GLU A 117 20.03 12.85 16.21
C GLU A 117 19.53 12.43 17.61
N ASP A 118 18.97 13.36 18.37
CA ASP A 118 18.47 13.10 19.72
C ASP A 118 17.26 12.15 19.70
N ILE A 119 16.35 12.28 18.74
CA ILE A 119 15.21 11.36 18.60
C ILE A 119 15.68 9.97 18.17
N VAL A 120 16.58 9.88 17.18
CA VAL A 120 17.19 8.62 16.74
C VAL A 120 17.85 7.89 17.92
N ASN A 121 18.60 8.62 18.75
CA ASN A 121 19.26 8.05 19.92
C ASN A 121 18.26 7.62 21.01
N TRP A 122 17.21 8.40 21.24
CA TRP A 122 16.15 8.05 22.18
C TRP A 122 15.44 6.76 21.78
N ASP A 123 15.08 6.61 20.50
CA ASP A 123 14.34 5.44 20.01
C ASP A 123 15.17 4.15 20.13
N ARG A 124 16.49 4.25 19.89
CA ARG A 124 17.44 3.13 20.07
C ARG A 124 17.55 2.66 21.52
N GLN A 125 17.28 3.52 22.50
CA GLN A 125 17.36 3.19 23.93
C GLN A 125 16.08 2.53 24.47
N LYS A 126 15.02 2.46 23.67
CA LYS A 126 13.74 1.85 24.03
C LYS A 126 13.73 0.35 23.76
#